data_AF-A3HXM1-F1
#
_entry.id   AF-A3HXM1-F1
#
_cell.length_a   1.000
_cell.length_b   1.000
_cell.length_c   1.000
_cell.angle_alpha   90.00
_cell.angle_beta   90.00
_cell.angle_gamma   90.00
#
_symmetry.space_group_name_H-M   'P 1'
#
loop_
_entity.id
_entity.type
_entity.pdbx_description
1 polymer ?
#
loop_
_entity_poly.entity_id
_entity_poly.type
_entity_poly.pdbx_seq_one_letter_code
_entity_poly.pdbx_strand_id
1 'polypeptide(L)'
;MRLKNPFLLLLFGHIFLLISCGGQKDKKEITYFLEASGELLEFELDSLSPNQSNGIQFFDPFLFSLDMKTSTIHMYDKRSGKLNKSLQFEEDGPNGISDIFGFKVQSLDSIYLFSLGKRLVAQTDTSAQIINKTSFELPEPLYNIFLSNTFYNSPARISEGIVYGKTRASLDLKSITQEKLNEVPLIVGINIKDGSVKTLPYRFPSDYLKAGLKSLEASVIQANGQTVISFFGDHRLYVSHSDAETLQAVAGKSQFLDEVLPTFSNQSTSLEFATYNMTKSRYGSLIFDPYKKLYYRFAYPTIEVSDIQEIRTLNTSPGPFVLMVFDKELNLLREKRFEEGKYFQDNFFVTKDGLYLSTSHPKNPANMEDIMTFELVKLNQSNE
;
A
#
# COMPACT_ATOMS: atom_id res chain seq x y z
N MET A 1 41.06 76.48 15.55
CA MET A 1 42.16 75.64 16.08
C MET A 1 41.57 74.68 17.10
N ARG A 2 41.58 73.38 16.76
CA ARG A 2 41.31 72.15 17.55
C ARG A 2 39.96 72.03 18.28
N LEU A 3 38.93 71.36 17.73
CA LEU A 3 38.69 69.90 17.63
C LEU A 3 38.91 69.12 18.94
N LYS A 4 37.81 68.62 19.54
CA LYS A 4 37.47 67.18 19.60
C LYS A 4 36.04 66.96 20.13
N ASN A 5 35.18 66.56 19.21
CA ASN A 5 33.97 65.76 19.41
C ASN A 5 34.42 64.27 19.65
N PRO A 6 33.57 63.26 19.98
CA PRO A 6 32.12 63.22 19.73
C PRO A 6 31.23 62.41 20.73
N PHE A 7 29.90 62.58 20.55
CA PHE A 7 28.84 61.56 20.42
C PHE A 7 28.48 60.64 21.62
N LEU A 8 27.21 60.26 21.89
CA LEU A 8 25.88 60.59 21.37
C LEU A 8 24.84 59.75 22.16
N LEU A 9 23.67 60.33 22.44
CA LEU A 9 22.28 59.77 22.42
C LEU A 9 22.00 58.38 23.06
N LEU A 10 20.84 58.08 23.66
CA LEU A 10 19.47 58.48 23.35
C LEU A 10 18.53 58.06 24.50
N LEU A 11 17.49 58.87 24.68
CA LEU A 11 16.29 58.74 25.49
C LEU A 11 15.69 57.32 25.62
N PHE A 12 15.36 56.94 26.86
CA PHE A 12 14.52 55.78 27.20
C PHE A 12 13.06 56.04 26.80
N GLY A 13 12.54 55.26 25.85
CA GLY A 13 11.12 55.19 25.50
C GLY A 13 10.41 54.10 26.30
N HIS A 14 9.37 54.49 27.04
CA HIS A 14 8.41 53.58 27.67
C HIS A 14 7.54 52.89 26.61
N ILE A 15 7.67 51.57 26.49
CA ILE A 15 6.75 50.71 25.75
C ILE A 15 6.00 49.83 26.75
N PHE A 16 4.68 49.94 26.68
CA PHE A 16 3.67 49.27 27.47
C PHE A 16 3.81 47.74 27.46
N LEU A 17 3.86 47.16 28.67
CA LEU A 17 3.62 45.74 28.93
C LEU A 17 2.13 45.45 28.73
N LEU A 18 1.75 45.01 27.53
CA LEU A 18 0.49 44.30 27.30
C LEU A 18 0.69 42.84 27.69
N ILE A 19 0.31 42.50 28.92
CA ILE A 19 0.17 41.13 29.39
C ILE A 19 -1.06 40.55 28.69
N SER A 20 -0.84 39.89 27.55
CA SER A 20 -1.84 39.06 26.91
C SER A 20 -1.98 37.76 27.70
N CYS A 21 -3.03 37.66 28.52
CA CYS A 21 -3.56 36.38 29.01
C CYS A 21 -4.15 35.61 27.82
N GLY A 22 -3.28 35.00 27.01
CA GLY A 22 -3.68 33.91 26.13
C GLY A 22 -3.95 32.69 26.98
N GLY A 23 -5.23 32.44 27.31
CA GLY A 23 -5.65 31.20 27.95
C GLY A 23 -5.18 30.01 27.12
N GLN A 24 -4.17 29.31 27.63
CA GLN A 24 -3.77 28.00 27.15
C GLN A 24 -4.95 27.07 27.47
N LYS A 25 -5.85 26.89 26.51
CA LYS A 25 -6.74 25.73 26.54
C LYS A 25 -5.81 24.53 26.47
N ASP A 26 -5.67 23.81 27.58
CA ASP A 26 -5.06 22.48 27.59
C ASP A 26 -5.74 21.68 26.47
N LYS A 27 -5.01 21.47 25.37
CA LYS A 27 -5.45 20.53 24.35
C LYS A 27 -5.44 19.18 25.03
N LYS A 28 -6.63 18.65 25.34
CA LYS A 28 -6.77 17.26 25.77
C LYS A 28 -5.97 16.38 24.80
N GLU A 29 -4.98 15.68 25.34
CA GLU A 29 -4.15 14.79 24.55
C GLU A 29 -4.99 13.57 24.20
N ILE A 30 -5.32 13.41 22.91
CA ILE A 30 -6.10 12.28 22.43
C ILE A 30 -5.15 11.10 22.29
N THR A 31 -5.38 10.05 23.06
CA THR A 31 -4.60 8.81 22.94
C THR A 31 -5.36 7.80 22.07
N TYR A 32 -4.67 7.24 21.08
CA TYR A 32 -5.20 6.22 20.19
C TYR A 32 -4.70 4.83 20.54
N PHE A 33 -5.54 3.81 20.35
CA PHE A 33 -5.17 2.41 20.53
C PHE A 33 -5.78 1.51 19.45
N LEU A 34 -5.04 0.47 19.07
CA LEU A 34 -5.44 -0.55 18.10
C LEU A 34 -5.83 -1.84 18.82
N GLU A 35 -7.06 -2.28 18.62
CA GLU A 35 -7.64 -3.43 19.30
C GLU A 35 -8.27 -4.41 18.31
N ALA A 36 -8.00 -5.69 18.52
CA ALA A 36 -8.72 -6.77 17.84
C ALA A 36 -10.07 -6.92 18.56
N SER A 37 -11.17 -6.66 17.85
CA SER A 37 -12.49 -6.56 18.49
C SER A 37 -13.14 -7.91 18.79
N GLY A 38 -12.58 -9.01 18.27
CA GLY A 38 -13.20 -10.34 18.30
C GLY A 38 -14.38 -10.51 17.34
N GLU A 39 -14.82 -9.46 16.64
CA GLU A 39 -15.81 -9.56 15.57
C GLU A 39 -15.17 -10.23 14.34
N LEU A 40 -15.76 -11.34 13.91
CA LEU A 40 -15.30 -12.14 12.78
C LEU A 40 -16.24 -12.01 11.58
N LEU A 41 -15.66 -12.02 10.39
CA LEU A 41 -16.35 -12.33 9.14
C LEU A 41 -15.78 -13.63 8.58
N GLU A 42 -16.68 -14.55 8.25
CA GLU A 42 -16.34 -15.88 7.75
C GLU A 42 -16.97 -16.04 6.37
N PHE A 43 -16.20 -16.57 5.42
CA PHE A 43 -16.65 -16.84 4.06
C PHE A 43 -16.40 -18.31 3.73
N GLU A 44 -17.48 -19.05 3.48
CA GLU A 44 -17.46 -20.47 3.11
C GLU A 44 -16.83 -20.63 1.73
N LEU A 45 -15.77 -21.44 1.64
CA LEU A 45 -15.06 -21.75 0.41
C LEU A 45 -15.53 -23.10 -0.16
N ASP A 46 -15.32 -23.29 -1.46
CA ASP A 46 -15.40 -24.64 -2.03
C ASP A 46 -14.10 -25.43 -1.77
N SER A 47 -14.12 -26.73 -2.05
CA SER A 47 -12.97 -27.62 -1.81
C SER A 47 -11.76 -27.35 -2.71
N LEU A 48 -11.84 -26.39 -3.63
CA LEU A 48 -10.79 -26.08 -4.61
C LEU A 48 -10.14 -24.72 -4.33
N SER A 49 -10.80 -23.86 -3.54
CA SER A 49 -10.38 -22.48 -3.27
C SER A 49 -9.53 -22.41 -2.01
N PRO A 50 -8.31 -21.85 -2.06
CA PRO A 50 -7.52 -21.64 -0.86
C PRO A 50 -8.10 -20.50 0.01
N ASN A 51 -7.98 -20.62 1.33
CA ASN A 51 -8.37 -19.57 2.28
C ASN A 51 -7.41 -18.38 2.38
N GLN A 52 -6.39 -18.37 1.52
CA GLN A 52 -5.51 -17.23 1.25
C GLN A 52 -5.74 -16.81 -0.19
N SER A 53 -6.38 -15.65 -0.36
CA SER A 53 -6.72 -15.10 -1.67
C SER A 53 -5.49 -14.50 -2.36
N ASN A 54 -5.45 -14.56 -3.69
CA ASN A 54 -4.45 -13.86 -4.50
C ASN A 54 -4.82 -12.40 -4.81
N GLY A 55 -6.05 -11.98 -4.51
CA GLY A 55 -6.49 -10.60 -4.70
C GLY A 55 -7.77 -10.32 -3.93
N ILE A 56 -7.74 -9.37 -2.98
CA ILE A 56 -8.95 -9.03 -2.21
C ILE A 56 -9.40 -7.60 -2.48
N GLN A 57 -10.69 -7.43 -2.70
CA GLN A 57 -11.34 -6.13 -2.63
C GLN A 57 -12.73 -6.25 -2.01
N PHE A 58 -13.04 -5.40 -1.03
CA PHE A 58 -14.38 -5.25 -0.51
C PHE A 58 -15.13 -4.14 -1.24
N PHE A 59 -16.35 -4.42 -1.69
CA PHE A 59 -17.29 -3.46 -2.25
C PHE A 59 -18.68 -3.81 -1.72
N ASP A 60 -19.15 -3.05 -0.72
CA ASP A 60 -20.35 -3.39 0.07
C ASP A 60 -21.56 -3.75 -0.82
N PRO A 61 -22.26 -4.87 -0.56
CA PRO A 61 -22.06 -5.81 0.55
C PRO A 61 -21.12 -7.00 0.23
N PHE A 62 -20.32 -6.96 -0.84
CA PHE A 62 -19.59 -8.11 -1.35
C PHE A 62 -18.09 -8.08 -1.06
N LEU A 63 -17.53 -9.25 -0.77
CA LEU A 63 -16.08 -9.50 -0.81
C LEU A 63 -15.73 -10.16 -2.15
N PHE A 64 -14.80 -9.57 -2.88
CA PHE A 64 -14.25 -10.14 -4.10
C PHE A 64 -12.89 -10.77 -3.78
N SER A 65 -12.71 -12.03 -4.17
CA SER A 65 -11.48 -12.80 -4.01
C SER A 65 -11.03 -13.35 -5.37
N LEU A 66 -9.81 -13.01 -5.79
CA LEU A 66 -9.19 -13.53 -7.00
C LEU A 66 -8.47 -14.85 -6.71
N ASP A 67 -8.78 -15.87 -7.51
CA ASP A 67 -7.94 -17.03 -7.74
C ASP A 67 -7.20 -16.83 -9.08
N MET A 68 -5.89 -16.60 -8.98
CA MET A 68 -5.05 -16.39 -10.16
C MET A 68 -4.83 -17.65 -10.98
N LYS A 69 -4.95 -18.85 -10.38
CA LYS A 69 -4.71 -20.12 -11.09
C LYS A 69 -5.83 -20.47 -12.05
N THR A 70 -7.06 -20.13 -11.66
CA THR A 70 -8.25 -20.40 -12.45
C THR A 70 -8.75 -19.17 -13.20
N SER A 71 -8.09 -18.01 -13.07
CA SER A 71 -8.58 -16.74 -13.62
C SER A 71 -10.03 -16.44 -13.21
N THR A 72 -10.33 -16.63 -11.92
CA THR A 72 -11.68 -16.50 -11.37
C THR A 72 -11.73 -15.47 -10.25
N ILE A 73 -12.76 -14.63 -10.28
CA ILE A 73 -13.08 -13.75 -9.16
C ILE A 73 -14.35 -14.26 -8.47
N HIS A 74 -14.20 -14.75 -7.24
CA HIS A 74 -15.30 -15.17 -6.39
C HIS A 74 -15.89 -13.96 -5.66
N MET A 75 -17.20 -13.83 -5.71
CA MET A 75 -17.96 -12.76 -5.06
C MET A 75 -18.78 -13.38 -3.93
N TYR A 76 -18.44 -13.05 -2.68
CA TYR A 76 -19.09 -13.55 -1.47
C TYR A 76 -19.97 -12.47 -0.84
N ASP A 77 -21.15 -12.86 -0.35
CA ASP A 77 -22.03 -11.96 0.41
C ASP A 77 -21.53 -11.82 1.86
N LYS A 78 -21.28 -10.58 2.31
CA LYS A 78 -20.78 -10.29 3.67
C LYS A 78 -21.72 -10.76 4.78
N ARG A 79 -23.04 -10.77 4.55
CA ARG A 79 -24.02 -11.08 5.61
C ARG A 79 -24.18 -12.58 5.79
N SER A 80 -24.29 -13.32 4.70
CA SER A 80 -24.44 -14.78 4.76
C SER A 80 -23.12 -15.52 4.86
N GLY A 81 -22.00 -14.88 4.47
CA GLY A 81 -20.70 -15.55 4.37
C GLY A 81 -20.63 -16.55 3.22
N LYS A 82 -21.57 -16.50 2.27
CA LYS A 82 -21.69 -17.52 1.21
C LYS A 82 -21.27 -16.96 -0.13
N LEU A 83 -20.75 -17.85 -0.98
CA LEU A 83 -20.49 -17.54 -2.38
C LEU A 83 -21.79 -17.09 -3.05
N ASN A 84 -21.81 -15.86 -3.57
CA ASN A 84 -22.90 -15.34 -4.36
C ASN A 84 -22.73 -15.71 -5.84
N LYS A 85 -21.52 -15.52 -6.38
CA LYS A 85 -21.21 -15.80 -7.78
C LYS A 85 -19.70 -15.99 -7.99
N SER A 86 -19.33 -16.84 -8.96
CA SER A 86 -17.97 -16.91 -9.49
C SER A 86 -17.93 -16.26 -10.87
N LEU A 87 -17.02 -15.31 -11.07
CA LEU A 87 -16.75 -14.66 -12.35
C LEU A 87 -15.55 -15.36 -12.98
N GLN A 88 -15.83 -16.41 -13.74
CA GLN A 88 -14.84 -17.21 -14.45
C GLN A 88 -14.50 -16.53 -15.79
N PHE A 89 -13.23 -16.32 -16.06
CA PHE A 89 -12.76 -15.78 -17.34
C PHE A 89 -12.02 -16.85 -18.13
N GLU A 90 -12.34 -16.94 -19.41
CA GLU A 90 -11.61 -17.81 -20.34
C GLU A 90 -10.24 -17.21 -20.65
N GLU A 91 -9.21 -18.04 -20.78
CA GLU A 91 -7.87 -17.56 -21.17
C GLU A 91 -7.79 -17.26 -22.68
N ASP A 92 -8.50 -18.05 -23.48
CA ASP A 92 -8.45 -18.04 -24.94
C ASP A 92 -9.72 -17.47 -25.60
N GLY A 93 -9.63 -17.25 -26.92
CA GLY A 93 -10.73 -16.76 -27.74
C GLY A 93 -10.83 -15.23 -27.81
N PRO A 94 -11.83 -14.68 -28.52
CA PRO A 94 -11.94 -13.23 -28.75
C PRO A 94 -12.09 -12.43 -27.45
N ASN A 95 -12.75 -13.03 -26.45
CA ASN A 95 -12.93 -12.43 -25.13
C ASN A 95 -11.88 -12.91 -24.11
N GLY A 96 -10.96 -13.81 -24.47
CA GLY A 96 -10.00 -14.41 -23.54
C GLY A 96 -9.07 -13.40 -22.84
N ILE A 97 -8.88 -13.55 -21.54
CA ILE A 97 -7.95 -12.79 -20.72
C ILE A 97 -7.16 -13.74 -19.81
N SER A 98 -5.90 -13.97 -20.17
CA SER A 98 -4.97 -14.74 -19.35
C SER A 98 -4.26 -13.86 -18.31
N ASP A 99 -3.70 -14.50 -17.29
CA ASP A 99 -2.78 -13.89 -16.32
C ASP A 99 -3.38 -12.69 -15.57
N ILE A 100 -4.65 -12.81 -15.15
CA ILE A 100 -5.29 -11.79 -14.30
C ILE A 100 -4.48 -11.68 -13.01
N PHE A 101 -3.77 -10.56 -12.87
CA PHE A 101 -2.86 -10.32 -11.76
C PHE A 101 -3.49 -9.45 -10.66
N GLY A 102 -4.52 -8.72 -11.03
CA GLY A 102 -5.35 -7.95 -10.11
C GLY A 102 -6.55 -7.36 -10.82
N PHE A 103 -7.41 -6.75 -10.02
CA PHE A 103 -8.68 -6.21 -10.46
C PHE A 103 -9.06 -4.96 -9.67
N LYS A 104 -10.03 -4.22 -10.21
CA LYS A 104 -10.65 -3.08 -9.53
C LYS A 104 -12.14 -3.11 -9.77
N VAL A 105 -12.90 -3.40 -8.72
CA VAL A 105 -14.33 -3.15 -8.66
C VAL A 105 -14.55 -1.65 -8.49
N GLN A 106 -15.01 -1.00 -9.56
CA GLN A 106 -15.44 0.40 -9.55
C GLN A 106 -16.94 0.48 -9.23
N SER A 107 -17.72 -0.45 -9.79
CA SER A 107 -19.11 -0.76 -9.46
C SER A 107 -19.40 -2.22 -9.85
N LEU A 108 -20.61 -2.72 -9.57
CA LEU A 108 -21.02 -4.07 -10.01
C LEU A 108 -21.17 -4.19 -11.54
N ASP A 109 -21.30 -3.06 -12.23
CA ASP A 109 -21.39 -2.97 -13.70
C ASP A 109 -20.06 -2.56 -14.35
N SER A 110 -19.00 -2.36 -13.54
CA SER A 110 -17.71 -1.90 -14.01
C SER A 110 -16.59 -2.44 -13.12
N ILE A 111 -16.06 -3.58 -13.55
CA ILE A 111 -14.92 -4.26 -12.94
C ILE A 111 -13.79 -4.23 -13.98
N TYR A 112 -12.63 -3.73 -13.57
CA TYR A 112 -11.44 -3.70 -14.40
C TYR A 112 -10.52 -4.86 -14.06
N LEU A 113 -10.00 -5.53 -15.07
CA LEU A 113 -9.06 -6.66 -14.96
C LEU A 113 -7.72 -6.23 -15.52
N PHE A 114 -6.64 -6.54 -14.80
CA PHE A 114 -5.28 -6.18 -15.19
C PHE A 114 -4.47 -7.44 -15.46
N SER A 115 -4.06 -7.64 -16.71
CA SER A 115 -3.19 -8.74 -17.10
C SER A 115 -1.74 -8.27 -17.09
N LEU A 116 -0.92 -8.89 -16.24
CA LEU A 116 0.51 -8.56 -16.15
C LEU A 116 1.26 -9.02 -17.41
N GLY A 117 0.97 -10.22 -17.92
CA GLY A 117 1.71 -10.78 -19.07
C GLY A 117 1.39 -10.13 -20.42
N LYS A 118 0.20 -9.54 -20.57
CA LYS A 118 -0.32 -9.10 -21.88
C LYS A 118 -0.34 -7.58 -22.10
N ARG A 119 0.04 -6.77 -21.10
CA ARG A 119 -0.11 -5.29 -21.14
C ARG A 119 -1.50 -4.87 -21.61
N LEU A 120 -2.50 -5.40 -20.90
CA LEU A 120 -3.90 -5.29 -21.26
C LEU A 120 -4.72 -4.86 -20.05
N VAL A 121 -5.66 -3.94 -20.28
CA VAL A 121 -6.77 -3.68 -19.37
C VAL A 121 -8.05 -4.17 -20.02
N ALA A 122 -8.82 -4.99 -19.31
CA ALA A 122 -10.17 -5.35 -19.71
C ALA A 122 -11.20 -4.76 -18.73
N GLN A 123 -12.39 -4.47 -19.25
CA GLN A 123 -13.55 -4.10 -18.45
C GLN A 123 -14.62 -5.18 -18.59
N THR A 124 -15.24 -5.54 -17.47
CA THR A 124 -16.33 -6.49 -17.35
C THR A 124 -17.34 -6.01 -16.30
N ASP A 125 -18.34 -6.82 -16.03
CA ASP A 125 -19.33 -6.65 -14.97
C ASP A 125 -19.54 -7.99 -14.23
N THR A 126 -20.52 -8.03 -13.33
CA THR A 126 -20.87 -9.28 -12.61
C THR A 126 -21.46 -10.38 -13.50
N SER A 127 -21.69 -10.17 -14.80
CA SER A 127 -22.03 -11.25 -15.75
C SER A 127 -20.81 -12.02 -16.24
N ALA A 128 -19.59 -11.54 -15.95
CA ALA A 128 -18.31 -12.07 -16.44
C ALA A 128 -18.13 -11.96 -17.97
N GLN A 129 -18.93 -11.14 -18.65
CA GLN A 129 -18.73 -10.84 -20.07
C GLN A 129 -17.75 -9.68 -20.22
N ILE A 130 -16.77 -9.83 -21.13
CA ILE A 130 -15.82 -8.75 -21.43
C ILE A 130 -16.54 -7.69 -22.27
N ILE A 131 -16.62 -6.47 -21.73
CA ILE A 131 -17.26 -5.30 -22.33
C ILE A 131 -16.28 -4.55 -23.23
N ASN A 132 -15.05 -4.35 -22.73
CA ASN A 132 -13.98 -3.66 -23.46
C ASN A 132 -12.64 -4.29 -23.13
N LYS A 133 -11.70 -4.19 -24.07
CA LYS A 133 -10.35 -4.72 -23.97
C LYS A 133 -9.39 -3.78 -24.68
N THR A 134 -8.38 -3.32 -23.96
CA THR A 134 -7.45 -2.29 -24.44
C THR A 134 -6.03 -2.72 -24.14
N SER A 135 -5.28 -2.98 -25.21
CA SER A 135 -3.83 -3.15 -25.14
C SER A 135 -3.16 -1.78 -25.08
N PHE A 136 -2.01 -1.72 -24.43
CA PHE A 136 -1.22 -0.50 -24.33
C PHE A 136 0.27 -0.84 -24.41
N GLU A 137 1.06 0.14 -24.83
CA GLU A 137 2.51 0.07 -24.81
C GLU A 137 3.09 1.07 -23.83
N LEU A 138 4.12 0.64 -23.11
CA LEU A 138 4.79 1.48 -22.13
C LEU A 138 6.09 2.06 -22.72
N PRO A 139 6.40 3.33 -22.47
CA PRO A 139 7.66 3.92 -22.90
C PRO A 139 8.83 3.28 -22.14
N GLU A 140 9.94 3.02 -22.82
CA GLU A 140 11.19 2.59 -22.17
C GLU A 140 11.61 3.57 -21.06
N PRO A 141 12.14 3.10 -19.91
CA PRO A 141 12.47 1.71 -19.56
C PRO A 141 11.33 0.95 -18.86
N LEU A 142 10.09 1.43 -18.94
CA LEU A 142 8.96 0.80 -18.27
C LEU A 142 8.60 -0.52 -18.94
N TYR A 143 8.50 -1.59 -18.15
CA TYR A 143 8.18 -2.91 -18.70
C TYR A 143 6.75 -3.36 -18.39
N ASN A 144 6.18 -2.91 -17.27
CA ASN A 144 4.84 -3.34 -16.86
C ASN A 144 4.14 -2.40 -15.88
N ILE A 145 2.81 -2.45 -15.86
CA ILE A 145 2.00 -1.96 -14.75
C ILE A 145 1.90 -3.05 -13.67
N PHE A 146 1.86 -2.66 -12.40
CA PHE A 146 1.85 -3.59 -11.28
C PHE A 146 0.70 -3.25 -10.32
N LEU A 147 -0.48 -3.77 -10.65
CA LEU A 147 -1.75 -3.53 -9.96
C LEU A 147 -2.22 -4.81 -9.26
N SER A 148 -1.58 -5.17 -8.14
CA SER A 148 -2.01 -6.30 -7.29
C SER A 148 -2.93 -5.83 -6.16
N ASN A 149 -3.87 -6.70 -5.78
CA ASN A 149 -4.76 -6.53 -4.63
C ASN A 149 -4.28 -7.26 -3.36
N THR A 150 -3.10 -7.88 -3.34
CA THR A 150 -2.56 -8.62 -2.18
C THR A 150 -1.17 -8.13 -1.77
N PHE A 151 -0.14 -8.55 -2.50
CA PHE A 151 1.26 -8.20 -2.23
C PHE A 151 1.64 -6.90 -2.95
N TYR A 152 2.33 -5.99 -2.26
CA TYR A 152 2.64 -4.63 -2.76
C TYR A 152 1.38 -3.86 -3.19
N ASN A 153 0.31 -3.96 -2.39
CA ASN A 153 -1.02 -3.45 -2.73
C ASN A 153 -0.94 -1.99 -3.22
N SER A 154 -1.41 -1.77 -4.44
CA SER A 154 -1.42 -0.47 -5.13
C SER A 154 -2.68 -0.41 -6.00
N PRO A 155 -3.85 -0.14 -5.40
CA PRO A 155 -5.11 -0.15 -6.14
C PRO A 155 -5.08 0.89 -7.26
N ALA A 156 -5.61 0.51 -8.42
CA ALA A 156 -5.77 1.45 -9.52
C ALA A 156 -6.75 2.58 -9.14
N ARG A 157 -6.45 3.79 -9.60
CA ARG A 157 -7.44 4.88 -9.68
C ARG A 157 -7.99 4.94 -11.09
N ILE A 158 -9.30 4.95 -11.22
CA ILE A 158 -9.98 5.13 -12.50
C ILE A 158 -10.65 6.50 -12.49
N SER A 159 -10.39 7.32 -13.49
CA SER A 159 -10.96 8.66 -13.62
C SER A 159 -11.07 9.02 -15.08
N GLU A 160 -12.26 9.45 -15.53
CA GLU A 160 -12.48 9.97 -16.90
C GLU A 160 -11.99 9.02 -18.01
N GLY A 161 -12.19 7.71 -17.83
CA GLY A 161 -11.74 6.69 -18.80
C GLY A 161 -10.22 6.44 -18.79
N ILE A 162 -9.50 6.92 -17.78
CA ILE A 162 -8.07 6.67 -17.61
C ILE A 162 -7.85 5.80 -16.37
N VAL A 163 -7.09 4.72 -16.55
CA VAL A 163 -6.60 3.85 -15.47
C VAL A 163 -5.22 4.34 -15.08
N TYR A 164 -5.10 4.84 -13.84
CA TYR A 164 -3.84 5.20 -13.24
C TYR A 164 -3.34 4.06 -12.37
N GLY A 165 -2.11 3.62 -12.63
CA GLY A 165 -1.52 2.48 -11.94
C GLY A 165 -0.02 2.61 -11.74
N LYS A 166 0.45 1.97 -10.67
CA LYS A 166 1.88 1.81 -10.39
C LYS A 166 2.53 1.09 -11.56
N THR A 167 3.71 1.55 -11.97
CA THR A 167 4.52 0.91 -13.00
C THR A 167 5.86 0.45 -12.44
N ARG A 168 6.52 -0.48 -13.13
CA ARG A 168 7.90 -0.87 -12.86
C ARG A 168 8.78 -0.68 -14.10
N ALA A 169 10.03 -0.34 -13.88
CA ALA A 169 11.05 -0.25 -14.91
C ALA A 169 11.92 -1.52 -14.94
N SER A 170 12.39 -1.90 -16.14
CA SER A 170 13.32 -3.00 -16.31
C SER A 170 14.70 -2.50 -15.92
N LEU A 171 15.03 -2.65 -14.63
CA LEU A 171 16.26 -2.15 -14.04
C LEU A 171 17.07 -3.32 -13.51
N ASP A 172 18.36 -3.33 -13.83
CA ASP A 172 19.30 -4.20 -13.13
C ASP A 172 19.60 -3.59 -11.76
N LEU A 173 19.02 -4.20 -10.72
CA LEU A 173 19.21 -3.78 -9.33
C LEU A 173 20.67 -3.76 -8.89
N LYS A 174 21.58 -4.50 -9.55
CA LYS A 174 22.99 -4.56 -9.19
C LYS A 174 23.80 -3.39 -9.75
N SER A 175 23.33 -2.76 -10.83
CA SER A 175 23.99 -1.63 -11.49
C SER A 175 23.18 -0.33 -11.45
N ILE A 176 22.02 -0.35 -10.78
CA ILE A 176 21.16 0.83 -10.68
C ILE A 176 21.84 1.98 -9.93
N THR A 177 21.76 3.18 -10.49
CA THR A 177 22.24 4.42 -9.87
C THR A 177 21.08 5.34 -9.48
N GLN A 178 21.37 6.29 -8.60
CA GLN A 178 20.39 7.30 -8.19
C GLN A 178 19.93 8.16 -9.36
N GLU A 179 20.84 8.52 -10.27
CA GLU A 179 20.53 9.30 -11.47
C GLU A 179 19.50 8.57 -12.33
N LYS A 180 19.65 7.26 -12.49
CA LYS A 180 18.69 6.47 -13.26
C LYS A 180 17.33 6.40 -12.57
N LEU A 181 17.29 6.26 -11.24
CA LEU A 181 16.03 6.27 -10.48
C LEU A 181 15.28 7.60 -10.55
N ASN A 182 16.00 8.72 -10.63
CA ASN A 182 15.40 10.05 -10.75
C ASN A 182 14.56 10.20 -12.03
N GLU A 183 14.85 9.41 -13.07
CA GLU A 183 14.15 9.46 -14.36
C GLU A 183 12.93 8.53 -14.42
N VAL A 184 12.86 7.49 -13.58
CA VAL A 184 11.88 6.41 -13.68
C VAL A 184 10.52 6.81 -13.11
N PRO A 185 9.46 6.96 -13.93
CA PRO A 185 8.12 7.23 -13.44
C PRO A 185 7.59 6.09 -12.59
N LEU A 186 6.87 6.45 -11.53
CA LEU A 186 6.25 5.49 -10.61
C LEU A 186 4.80 5.16 -10.98
N ILE A 187 4.12 6.06 -11.71
CA ILE A 187 2.72 5.91 -12.10
C ILE A 187 2.55 6.27 -13.59
N VAL A 188 1.77 5.46 -14.28
CA VAL A 188 1.27 5.71 -15.63
C VAL A 188 -0.25 5.85 -15.62
N GLY A 189 -0.79 6.63 -16.56
CA GLY A 189 -2.20 6.68 -16.90
C GLY A 189 -2.42 6.06 -18.27
N ILE A 190 -3.35 5.11 -18.37
CA ILE A 190 -3.71 4.40 -19.61
C ILE A 190 -5.13 4.78 -19.98
N ASN A 191 -5.34 5.35 -21.17
CA ASN A 191 -6.67 5.62 -21.70
C ASN A 191 -7.32 4.32 -22.17
N ILE A 192 -8.45 3.94 -21.58
CA ILE A 192 -9.14 2.66 -21.88
C ILE A 192 -9.86 2.66 -23.23
N LYS A 193 -9.89 3.78 -23.95
CA LYS A 193 -10.51 3.85 -25.27
C LYS A 193 -9.52 3.51 -26.39
N ASP A 194 -8.29 4.01 -26.28
CA ASP A 194 -7.30 3.95 -27.37
C ASP A 194 -5.94 3.39 -26.94
N GLY A 195 -5.74 3.06 -25.66
CA GLY A 195 -4.49 2.52 -25.13
C GLY A 195 -3.37 3.54 -25.00
N SER A 196 -3.63 4.82 -25.23
CA SER A 196 -2.61 5.87 -25.08
C SER A 196 -2.13 5.98 -23.63
N VAL A 197 -0.82 6.13 -23.47
CA VAL A 197 -0.14 6.15 -22.16
C VAL A 197 0.44 7.53 -21.89
N LYS A 198 0.24 8.01 -20.65
CA LYS A 198 0.93 9.17 -20.08
C LYS A 198 1.63 8.78 -18.78
N THR A 199 2.68 9.50 -18.42
CA THR A 199 3.36 9.33 -17.13
C THR A 199 2.97 10.47 -16.19
N LEU A 200 2.92 10.20 -14.89
CA LEU A 200 2.83 11.25 -13.87
C LEU A 200 4.24 11.68 -13.42
N PRO A 201 4.43 12.91 -12.89
CA PRO A 201 5.74 13.45 -12.50
C PRO A 201 6.32 12.83 -11.21
N TYR A 202 5.78 11.71 -10.74
CA TYR A 202 6.22 11.04 -9.54
C TYR A 202 7.43 10.15 -9.84
N ARG A 203 8.52 10.37 -9.12
CA ARG A 203 9.83 9.72 -9.26
C ARG A 203 10.35 9.29 -7.90
N PHE A 204 11.39 8.47 -7.89
CA PHE A 204 12.13 8.19 -6.65
C PHE A 204 12.72 9.49 -6.07
N PRO A 205 12.85 9.60 -4.73
CA PRO A 205 13.52 10.74 -4.12
C PRO A 205 15.00 10.74 -4.52
N SER A 206 15.57 11.94 -4.67
CA SER A 206 16.94 12.12 -5.19
C SER A 206 18.04 11.57 -4.27
N ASP A 207 17.71 11.20 -3.04
CA ASP A 207 18.60 10.62 -2.05
C ASP A 207 18.26 9.16 -1.71
N TYR A 208 17.38 8.50 -2.48
CA TYR A 208 16.90 7.14 -2.19
C TYR A 208 18.04 6.16 -1.91
N LEU A 209 19.00 6.04 -2.83
CA LEU A 209 20.12 5.08 -2.75
C LEU A 209 21.33 5.62 -1.97
N LYS A 210 21.20 6.76 -1.25
CA LYS A 210 22.33 7.36 -0.52
C LYS A 210 22.96 6.42 0.51
N ALA A 211 22.17 5.53 1.12
CA ALA A 211 22.63 4.54 2.09
C ALA A 211 23.09 3.21 1.45
N GLY A 212 22.94 3.05 0.13
CA GLY A 212 23.23 1.81 -0.59
C GLY A 212 22.00 1.21 -1.29
N LEU A 213 22.19 0.03 -1.90
CA LEU A 213 21.14 -0.68 -2.61
C LEU A 213 20.09 -1.23 -1.63
N LYS A 214 18.82 -1.05 -1.98
CA LYS A 214 17.67 -1.46 -1.18
C LYS A 214 16.46 -1.68 -2.08
N SER A 215 15.38 -2.23 -1.52
CA SER A 215 14.15 -2.51 -2.28
C SER A 215 13.68 -1.28 -3.07
N LEU A 216 13.34 -1.45 -4.35
CA LEU A 216 12.73 -0.40 -5.18
C LEU A 216 11.20 -0.47 -5.15
N GLU A 217 10.63 -1.39 -4.37
CA GLU A 217 9.19 -1.57 -4.30
C GLU A 217 8.53 -0.42 -3.53
N ALA A 218 7.33 -0.09 -3.98
CA ALA A 218 6.49 0.91 -3.36
C ALA A 218 5.03 0.46 -3.35
N SER A 219 4.31 0.88 -2.31
CA SER A 219 2.85 0.94 -2.33
C SER A 219 2.42 2.36 -2.69
N VAL A 220 1.31 2.46 -3.41
CA VAL A 220 0.81 3.70 -4.02
C VAL A 220 -0.68 3.75 -3.80
N ILE A 221 -1.15 4.82 -3.16
CA ILE A 221 -2.56 5.10 -2.95
C ILE A 221 -2.92 6.43 -3.61
N GLN A 222 -3.88 6.41 -4.51
CA GLN A 222 -4.47 7.62 -5.11
C GLN A 222 -5.91 7.77 -4.62
N ALA A 223 -6.08 8.48 -3.51
CA ALA A 223 -7.37 8.63 -2.83
C ALA A 223 -7.44 9.97 -2.08
N ASN A 224 -8.65 10.43 -1.75
CA ASN A 224 -8.87 11.66 -0.98
C ASN A 224 -8.22 12.91 -1.62
N GLY A 225 -8.18 12.97 -2.96
CA GLY A 225 -7.56 14.09 -3.69
C GLY A 225 -6.03 14.15 -3.62
N GLN A 226 -5.37 13.11 -3.08
CA GLN A 226 -3.92 13.05 -2.98
C GLN A 226 -3.38 11.70 -3.46
N THR A 227 -2.12 11.73 -3.91
CA THR A 227 -1.32 10.53 -4.18
C THR A 227 -0.31 10.37 -3.07
N VAL A 228 -0.35 9.23 -2.38
CA VAL A 228 0.60 8.86 -1.32
C VAL A 228 1.42 7.65 -1.76
N ILE A 229 2.73 7.76 -1.69
CA ILE A 229 3.70 6.71 -2.03
C ILE A 229 4.47 6.32 -0.77
N SER A 230 4.48 5.02 -0.48
CA SER A 230 5.26 4.39 0.59
C SER A 230 6.28 3.46 -0.04
N PHE A 231 7.53 3.88 -0.10
CA PHE A 231 8.62 2.99 -0.50
C PHE A 231 8.95 2.00 0.60
N PHE A 232 9.31 0.78 0.22
CA PHE A 232 9.58 -0.30 1.16
C PHE A 232 10.91 -0.07 1.89
N GLY A 233 11.86 0.58 1.23
CA GLY A 233 13.18 0.92 1.76
C GLY A 233 13.34 2.37 2.26
N ASP A 234 12.26 3.09 2.58
CA ASP A 234 12.35 4.47 3.09
C ASP A 234 11.38 4.74 4.24
N HIS A 235 11.88 5.38 5.30
CA HIS A 235 11.06 5.79 6.43
C HIS A 235 10.03 6.85 6.05
N ARG A 236 10.31 7.68 5.05
CA ARG A 236 9.42 8.77 4.64
C ARG A 236 8.20 8.24 3.88
N LEU A 237 7.09 8.94 4.03
CA LEU A 237 5.99 8.88 3.09
C LEU A 237 6.14 10.04 2.10
N TYR A 238 5.58 9.88 0.91
CA TYR A 238 5.66 10.88 -0.15
C TYR A 238 4.26 11.22 -0.61
N VAL A 239 3.90 12.51 -0.62
CA VAL A 239 2.56 12.96 -0.94
C VAL A 239 2.56 14.01 -2.04
N SER A 240 1.57 13.96 -2.91
CA SER A 240 1.22 15.03 -3.84
C SER A 240 -0.29 15.27 -3.80
N HIS A 241 -0.71 16.53 -3.92
CA HIS A 241 -2.13 16.91 -3.97
C HIS A 241 -2.61 17.16 -5.41
N SER A 242 -1.74 16.97 -6.40
CA SER A 242 -2.04 17.21 -7.81
C SER A 242 -1.22 16.30 -8.72
N ASP A 243 -1.83 15.81 -9.80
CA ASP A 243 -1.15 15.03 -10.85
C ASP A 243 -0.07 15.84 -11.61
N ALA A 244 0.00 17.16 -11.40
CA ALA A 244 1.00 18.05 -11.99
C ALA A 244 2.15 18.41 -11.02
N GLU A 245 2.01 18.12 -9.73
CA GLU A 245 2.99 18.47 -8.70
C GLU A 245 3.96 17.33 -8.42
N THR A 246 5.16 17.67 -7.93
CA THR A 246 6.13 16.68 -7.46
C THR A 246 5.78 16.19 -6.05
N LEU A 247 6.39 15.07 -5.66
CA LEU A 247 6.19 14.49 -4.33
C LEU A 247 6.87 15.32 -3.24
N GLN A 248 6.17 15.55 -2.14
CA GLN A 248 6.70 16.09 -0.89
C GLN A 248 6.92 14.97 0.11
N ALA A 249 8.09 14.97 0.78
CA ALA A 249 8.38 13.99 1.81
C ALA A 249 7.80 14.40 3.17
N VAL A 250 7.18 13.46 3.87
CA VAL A 250 6.73 13.60 5.25
C VAL A 250 7.26 12.46 6.11
N ALA A 251 7.31 12.68 7.42
CA ALA A 251 7.77 11.64 8.35
C ALA A 251 6.83 10.43 8.35
N GLY A 252 7.40 9.23 8.39
CA GLY A 252 6.63 7.97 8.45
C GLY A 252 7.41 6.85 9.14
N LYS A 253 8.41 7.21 9.95
CA LYS A 253 9.29 6.26 10.65
C LYS A 253 8.48 5.46 11.66
N SER A 254 8.67 4.14 11.68
CA SER A 254 8.13 3.27 12.72
C SER A 254 9.17 3.13 13.84
N GLN A 255 8.72 3.12 15.09
CA GLN A 255 9.58 2.87 16.25
C GLN A 255 10.05 1.41 16.34
N PHE A 256 9.40 0.49 15.61
CA PHE A 256 9.68 -0.94 15.64
C PHE A 256 10.67 -1.39 14.55
N LEU A 257 11.12 -0.47 13.69
CA LEU A 257 12.08 -0.76 12.62
C LEU A 257 13.47 -0.22 12.97
N ASP A 258 14.48 -0.75 12.29
CA ASP A 258 15.86 -0.24 12.35
C ASP A 258 15.90 1.27 12.08
N GLU A 259 16.74 1.99 12.83
CA GLU A 259 16.88 3.45 12.67
C GLU A 259 17.39 3.84 11.28
N VAL A 260 18.27 3.00 10.73
CA VAL A 260 18.71 3.05 9.33
C VAL A 260 18.28 1.74 8.69
N LEU A 261 17.40 1.83 7.69
CA LEU A 261 16.92 0.63 7.01
C LEU A 261 18.06 -0.14 6.34
N PRO A 262 18.07 -1.48 6.44
CA PRO A 262 19.11 -2.30 5.85
C PRO A 262 19.24 -2.14 4.34
N THR A 263 20.46 -2.35 3.86
CA THR A 263 20.83 -2.40 2.44
C THR A 263 21.37 -3.77 2.09
N PHE A 264 21.54 -4.04 0.79
CA PHE A 264 22.19 -5.24 0.28
C PHE A 264 23.34 -4.88 -0.66
N SER A 265 24.22 -5.84 -0.92
CA SER A 265 25.38 -5.66 -1.80
C SER A 265 25.00 -5.88 -3.26
N ASN A 266 25.65 -5.18 -4.19
CA ASN A 266 25.50 -5.48 -5.63
C ASN A 266 26.04 -6.88 -5.99
N GLN A 267 26.86 -7.48 -5.13
CA GLN A 267 27.34 -8.85 -5.27
C GLN A 267 26.44 -9.89 -4.60
N SER A 268 25.30 -9.48 -4.02
CA SER A 268 24.40 -10.42 -3.35
C SER A 268 23.93 -11.52 -4.30
N THR A 269 23.98 -12.74 -3.79
CA THR A 269 23.37 -13.94 -4.36
C THR A 269 21.85 -13.86 -4.26
N SER A 270 21.15 -14.71 -5.02
CA SER A 270 19.68 -14.78 -4.95
C SER A 270 19.17 -15.12 -3.54
N LEU A 271 19.92 -15.93 -2.79
CA LEU A 271 19.56 -16.29 -1.42
C LEU A 271 19.73 -15.09 -0.47
N GLU A 272 20.82 -14.34 -0.56
CA GLU A 272 21.02 -13.13 0.25
C GLU A 272 19.97 -12.07 -0.06
N PHE A 273 19.60 -11.91 -1.34
CA PHE A 273 18.52 -11.01 -1.73
C PHE A 273 17.16 -11.47 -1.20
N ALA A 274 16.85 -12.77 -1.26
CA ALA A 274 15.64 -13.32 -0.65
C ALA A 274 15.64 -13.08 0.87
N THR A 275 16.76 -13.37 1.54
CA THR A 275 16.93 -13.11 2.98
C THR A 275 16.68 -11.63 3.30
N TYR A 276 17.30 -10.72 2.55
CA TYR A 276 17.08 -9.28 2.68
C TYR A 276 15.59 -8.91 2.60
N ASN A 277 14.86 -9.39 1.59
CA ASN A 277 13.45 -9.04 1.42
C ASN A 277 12.53 -9.67 2.47
N MET A 278 12.92 -10.81 3.06
CA MET A 278 12.06 -11.57 3.95
C MET A 278 12.32 -11.32 5.43
N THR A 279 13.53 -10.91 5.80
CA THR A 279 13.95 -10.86 7.21
C THR A 279 14.45 -9.51 7.68
N LYS A 280 14.71 -8.55 6.79
CA LYS A 280 15.22 -7.23 7.16
C LYS A 280 14.10 -6.20 7.25
N SER A 281 14.28 -5.24 8.16
CA SER A 281 13.33 -4.16 8.38
C SER A 281 12.92 -3.50 7.07
N ARG A 282 11.62 -3.43 6.81
CA ARG A 282 11.07 -2.78 5.63
C ARG A 282 9.63 -2.35 5.85
N TYR A 283 9.14 -1.49 4.98
CA TYR A 283 7.71 -1.20 4.87
C TYR A 283 7.00 -2.13 3.89
N GLY A 284 5.68 -2.05 3.89
CA GLY A 284 4.77 -2.86 3.11
C GLY A 284 3.68 -2.05 2.44
N SER A 285 2.55 -2.73 2.25
CA SER A 285 1.31 -2.13 1.74
C SER A 285 0.92 -0.89 2.53
N LEU A 286 0.52 0.15 1.81
CA LEU A 286 -0.18 1.33 2.31
C LEU A 286 -1.62 1.23 1.80
N ILE A 287 -2.58 1.43 2.69
CA ILE A 287 -4.01 1.36 2.35
C ILE A 287 -4.73 2.57 2.91
N PHE A 288 -5.83 2.95 2.26
CA PHE A 288 -6.66 4.06 2.69
C PHE A 288 -8.05 3.59 3.09
N ASP A 289 -8.49 4.06 4.25
CA ASP A 289 -9.83 3.91 4.77
C ASP A 289 -10.70 5.08 4.29
N PRO A 290 -11.60 4.89 3.31
CA PRO A 290 -12.42 5.97 2.80
C PRO A 290 -13.49 6.43 3.80
N TYR A 291 -13.85 5.59 4.77
CA TYR A 291 -14.91 5.88 5.73
C TYR A 291 -14.39 6.75 6.88
N LYS A 292 -13.19 6.42 7.39
CA LYS A 292 -12.56 7.12 8.51
C LYS A 292 -11.49 8.12 8.07
N LYS A 293 -11.13 8.13 6.77
CA LYS A 293 -10.06 8.96 6.18
C LYS A 293 -8.72 8.71 6.88
N LEU A 294 -8.38 7.44 7.06
CA LEU A 294 -7.13 7.00 7.69
C LEU A 294 -6.25 6.30 6.67
N TYR A 295 -4.94 6.34 6.88
CA TYR A 295 -4.01 5.48 6.17
C TYR A 295 -3.49 4.39 7.10
N TYR A 296 -3.50 3.14 6.65
CA TYR A 296 -2.79 2.06 7.33
C TYR A 296 -1.54 1.69 6.54
N ARG A 297 -0.36 1.77 7.18
CA ARG A 297 0.93 1.37 6.60
C ARG A 297 1.42 0.12 7.32
N PHE A 298 1.67 -0.94 6.58
CA PHE A 298 2.29 -2.13 7.11
C PHE A 298 3.81 -1.95 7.16
N ALA A 299 4.43 -2.47 8.21
CA ALA A 299 5.87 -2.52 8.40
C ALA A 299 6.28 -3.89 8.94
N TYR A 300 7.50 -4.32 8.65
CA TYR A 300 8.02 -5.64 9.00
C TYR A 300 9.36 -5.43 9.70
N PRO A 301 9.48 -5.75 11.00
CA PRO A 301 10.74 -5.61 11.73
C PRO A 301 11.78 -6.64 11.26
N THR A 302 13.05 -6.34 11.51
CA THR A 302 14.10 -7.34 11.33
C THR A 302 13.82 -8.56 12.22
N ILE A 303 13.92 -9.75 11.63
CA ILE A 303 13.86 -11.03 12.33
C ILE A 303 15.15 -11.81 12.08
N GLU A 304 15.58 -12.53 13.12
CA GLU A 304 16.70 -13.45 13.01
C GLU A 304 16.18 -14.79 12.49
N VAL A 305 16.87 -15.35 11.51
CA VAL A 305 16.59 -16.68 10.95
C VAL A 305 17.85 -17.52 11.06
N SER A 306 17.69 -18.78 11.43
CA SER A 306 18.80 -19.69 11.71
C SER A 306 19.26 -20.46 10.46
N ASP A 307 18.38 -20.68 9.48
CA ASP A 307 18.70 -21.39 8.24
C ASP A 307 17.82 -21.00 7.03
N ILE A 308 18.11 -21.64 5.89
CA ILE A 308 17.42 -21.44 4.61
C ILE A 308 15.96 -21.95 4.64
N GLN A 309 15.65 -22.98 5.43
CA GLN A 309 14.29 -23.52 5.52
C GLN A 309 13.37 -22.54 6.25
N GLU A 310 13.86 -21.85 7.26
CA GLU A 310 13.12 -20.75 7.89
C GLU A 310 12.82 -19.64 6.89
N ILE A 311 13.81 -19.23 6.08
CA ILE A 311 13.60 -18.24 5.00
C ILE A 311 12.52 -18.72 4.03
N ARG A 312 12.55 -19.99 3.61
CA ARG A 312 11.52 -20.54 2.71
C ARG A 312 10.14 -20.55 3.34
N THR A 313 10.05 -20.89 4.62
CA THR A 313 8.80 -20.96 5.39
C THR A 313 8.14 -19.59 5.52
N LEU A 314 8.91 -18.51 5.58
CA LEU A 314 8.36 -17.15 5.62
C LEU A 314 7.55 -16.76 4.37
N ASN A 315 7.65 -17.50 3.25
CA ASN A 315 6.80 -17.28 2.08
C ASN A 315 5.36 -17.75 2.31
N THR A 316 5.16 -18.76 3.15
CA THR A 316 3.84 -19.38 3.38
C THR A 316 3.30 -19.08 4.77
N SER A 317 4.19 -18.85 5.74
CA SER A 317 3.90 -18.51 7.13
C SER A 317 4.63 -17.21 7.49
N PRO A 318 4.05 -16.04 7.19
CA PRO A 318 4.72 -14.77 7.42
C PRO A 318 4.99 -14.48 8.90
N GLY A 319 6.05 -13.71 9.16
CA GLY A 319 6.49 -13.35 10.50
C GLY A 319 5.67 -12.22 11.14
N PRO A 320 6.18 -11.63 12.25
CA PRO A 320 5.54 -10.48 12.88
C PRO A 320 5.49 -9.28 11.95
N PHE A 321 4.51 -8.41 12.16
CA PHE A 321 4.36 -7.16 11.42
C PHE A 321 3.89 -6.03 12.35
N VAL A 322 3.92 -4.81 11.84
CA VAL A 322 3.50 -3.60 12.51
C VAL A 322 2.44 -2.94 11.65
N LEU A 323 1.32 -2.59 12.27
CA LEU A 323 0.29 -1.76 11.66
C LEU A 323 0.45 -0.34 12.17
N MET A 324 0.81 0.58 11.29
CA MET A 324 0.86 2.01 11.57
C MET A 324 -0.41 2.67 11.04
N VAL A 325 -0.98 3.60 11.79
CA VAL A 325 -2.20 4.32 11.45
C VAL A 325 -1.92 5.81 11.42
N PHE A 326 -2.20 6.43 10.28
CA PHE A 326 -2.05 7.86 10.07
C PHE A 326 -3.41 8.50 9.82
N ASP A 327 -3.55 9.76 10.19
CA ASP A 327 -4.68 10.59 9.75
C ASP A 327 -4.57 10.97 8.27
N LYS A 328 -5.55 11.71 7.75
CA LYS A 328 -5.60 12.15 6.35
C LYS A 328 -4.47 13.12 5.98
N GLU A 329 -3.87 13.80 6.96
CA GLU A 329 -2.70 14.67 6.83
C GLU A 329 -1.36 13.91 6.99
N LEU A 330 -1.40 12.58 7.13
CA LEU A 330 -0.24 11.71 7.33
C LEU A 330 0.49 11.92 8.65
N ASN A 331 -0.20 12.42 9.69
CA ASN A 331 0.33 12.38 11.06
C ASN A 331 0.11 10.99 11.64
N LEU A 332 1.17 10.40 12.23
CA LEU A 332 1.08 9.10 12.89
C LEU A 332 0.22 9.21 14.15
N LEU A 333 -0.92 8.50 14.18
CA LEU A 333 -1.82 8.44 15.32
C LEU A 333 -1.44 7.31 16.27
N ARG A 334 -1.11 6.14 15.71
CA ARG A 334 -0.73 4.96 16.48
C ARG A 334 0.03 3.97 15.62
N GLU A 335 0.88 3.18 16.23
CA GLU A 335 1.34 1.92 15.66
C GLU A 335 1.27 0.79 16.70
N LYS A 336 1.12 -0.44 16.20
CA LYS A 336 1.07 -1.65 17.02
C LYS A 336 1.79 -2.78 16.30
N ARG A 337 2.67 -3.46 17.04
CA ARG A 337 3.28 -4.71 16.63
C ARG A 337 2.32 -5.88 16.87
N PHE A 338 2.19 -6.75 15.88
CA PHE A 338 1.46 -8.00 15.91
C PHE A 338 2.48 -9.13 15.81
N GLU A 339 2.46 -10.04 16.79
CA GLU A 339 3.33 -11.21 16.75
C GLU A 339 2.88 -12.21 15.68
N GLU A 340 3.81 -13.05 15.24
CA GLU A 340 3.52 -14.09 14.26
C GLU A 340 2.46 -15.08 14.77
N GLY A 341 1.78 -15.73 13.82
CA GLY A 341 0.98 -16.91 14.14
C GLY A 341 -0.53 -16.73 14.07
N LYS A 342 -1.07 -15.50 14.15
CA LYS A 342 -2.53 -15.26 14.07
C LYS A 342 -2.99 -14.75 12.72
N TYR A 343 -2.38 -13.68 12.22
CA TYR A 343 -2.87 -12.95 11.04
C TYR A 343 -2.05 -13.27 9.80
N PHE A 344 -2.73 -13.34 8.65
CA PHE A 344 -2.09 -13.37 7.34
C PHE A 344 -2.16 -11.97 6.72
N GLN A 345 -1.08 -11.20 6.85
CA GLN A 345 -1.09 -9.75 6.64
C GLN A 345 -1.24 -9.30 5.18
N ASP A 346 -1.16 -10.21 4.20
CA ASP A 346 -1.34 -9.89 2.79
C ASP A 346 -2.82 -9.99 2.36
N ASN A 347 -3.72 -10.42 3.26
CA ASN A 347 -5.16 -10.46 3.05
C ASN A 347 -5.86 -9.57 4.07
N PHE A 348 -6.40 -8.45 3.59
CA PHE A 348 -7.15 -7.49 4.39
C PHE A 348 -8.15 -6.76 3.52
N PHE A 349 -9.11 -6.09 4.16
CA PHE A 349 -9.97 -5.11 3.50
C PHE A 349 -10.55 -4.13 4.52
N VAL A 350 -11.03 -2.99 4.03
CA VAL A 350 -11.64 -1.96 4.86
C VAL A 350 -13.15 -1.93 4.65
N THR A 351 -13.88 -1.83 5.75
CA THR A 351 -15.32 -1.55 5.77
C THR A 351 -15.58 -0.27 6.57
N LYS A 352 -16.84 0.18 6.62
CA LYS A 352 -17.25 1.27 7.52
C LYS A 352 -16.90 1.01 8.99
N ASP A 353 -16.85 -0.25 9.40
CA ASP A 353 -16.60 -0.67 10.79
C ASP A 353 -15.10 -0.58 11.13
N GLY A 354 -14.22 -0.78 10.14
CA GLY A 354 -12.77 -0.68 10.25
C GLY A 354 -12.01 -1.64 9.33
N LEU A 355 -10.76 -1.91 9.68
CA LEU A 355 -9.85 -2.79 8.95
C LEU A 355 -10.06 -4.24 9.40
N TYR A 356 -10.37 -5.11 8.45
CA TYR A 356 -10.41 -6.55 8.65
C TYR A 356 -9.09 -7.17 8.21
N LEU A 357 -8.47 -7.97 9.09
CA LEU A 357 -7.25 -8.72 8.81
C LEU A 357 -7.57 -10.22 8.77
N SER A 358 -7.06 -10.93 7.77
CA SER A 358 -7.25 -12.37 7.66
C SER A 358 -6.61 -13.09 8.85
N THR A 359 -7.31 -14.09 9.40
CA THR A 359 -6.77 -15.00 10.42
C THR A 359 -6.33 -16.34 9.83
N SER A 360 -6.21 -16.44 8.49
CA SER A 360 -5.85 -17.66 7.75
C SER A 360 -4.34 -18.00 7.81
N HIS A 361 -3.65 -17.57 8.88
CA HIS A 361 -2.24 -17.84 9.06
C HIS A 361 -2.03 -19.35 9.33
N PRO A 362 -1.07 -20.05 8.68
CA PRO A 362 -0.92 -21.51 8.84
C PRO A 362 -0.63 -21.97 10.27
N LYS A 363 0.07 -21.16 11.08
CA LYS A 363 0.31 -21.43 12.51
C LYS A 363 -0.87 -21.07 13.42
N ASN A 364 -1.97 -20.51 12.92
CA ASN A 364 -3.12 -20.17 13.75
C ASN A 364 -3.92 -21.45 14.03
N PRO A 365 -4.07 -21.89 15.31
CA PRO A 365 -4.81 -23.11 15.62
C PRO A 365 -6.30 -23.03 15.28
N ALA A 366 -6.85 -21.83 15.09
CA ALA A 366 -8.23 -21.61 14.65
C ALA A 366 -8.38 -21.52 13.12
N ASN A 367 -7.30 -21.65 12.35
CA ASN A 367 -7.34 -21.61 10.90
C ASN A 367 -8.09 -22.84 10.34
N MET A 368 -9.04 -22.61 9.44
CA MET A 368 -9.79 -23.65 8.73
C MET A 368 -9.59 -23.45 7.24
N GLU A 369 -9.11 -24.47 6.53
CA GLU A 369 -8.78 -24.37 5.09
C GLU A 369 -10.00 -24.08 4.22
N ASP A 370 -11.19 -24.52 4.63
CA ASP A 370 -12.44 -24.34 3.90
C ASP A 370 -13.16 -23.02 4.23
N ILE A 371 -12.58 -22.16 5.08
CA ILE A 371 -13.20 -20.89 5.51
C ILE A 371 -12.18 -19.76 5.46
N MET A 372 -12.49 -18.72 4.69
CA MET A 372 -11.74 -17.47 4.75
C MET A 372 -12.24 -16.63 5.91
N THR A 373 -11.44 -16.51 6.96
CA THR A 373 -11.82 -15.80 8.19
C THR A 373 -11.07 -14.49 8.33
N PHE A 374 -11.77 -13.43 8.70
CA PHE A 374 -11.19 -12.12 8.99
C PHE A 374 -11.68 -11.59 10.32
N GLU A 375 -10.79 -10.94 11.06
CA GLU A 375 -11.13 -10.27 12.30
C GLU A 375 -10.99 -8.76 12.17
N LEU A 376 -11.95 -8.05 12.74
CA LEU A 376 -11.98 -6.60 12.76
C LEU A 376 -10.98 -6.03 13.77
N VAL A 377 -10.05 -5.21 13.27
CA VAL A 377 -9.14 -4.37 14.04
C VAL A 377 -9.66 -2.92 14.03
N LYS A 378 -9.94 -2.39 15.22
CA LYS A 378 -10.47 -1.02 15.40
C LYS A 378 -9.37 -0.09 15.92
N LEU A 379 -9.36 1.13 15.37
CA LEU A 379 -8.72 2.27 16.00
C LEU A 379 -9.74 2.93 16.93
N ASN A 380 -9.43 2.93 18.22
CA ASN A 380 -10.22 3.58 19.26
C ASN A 380 -9.45 4.79 19.81
N GLN A 381 -10.17 5.71 20.43
CA GLN A 381 -9.60 6.90 21.07
C GLN A 381 -10.10 7.03 22.51
N SER A 382 -9.24 7.49 23.40
CA SER A 382 -9.60 7.92 24.75
C SER A 382 -9.21 9.38 24.94
N ASN A 383 -10.12 10.15 25.56
CA ASN A 383 -9.81 11.49 26.03
C ASN A 383 -9.31 11.34 27.48
N GLU A 384 -8.13 11.88 27.78
CA GLU A 384 -7.77 12.16 29.17
C GLU A 384 -8.62 13.29 29.76
#